data_AF-A0A7V5C9P1-F1
#
_entry.id   AF-A0A7V5C9P1-F1
#
_cell.length_a   1.000
_cell.length_b   1.000
_cell.length_c   1.000
_cell.angle_alpha   90.00
_cell.angle_beta   90.00
_cell.angle_gamma   90.00
#
_symmetry.space_group_name_H-M   'P 1'
#
loop_
_entity.id
_entity.type
_entity.pdbx_description
1 polymer ?
#
loop_
_entity_poly.entity_id
_entity_poly.type
_entity_poly.pdbx_seq_one_letter_code
_entity_poly.pdbx_strand_id
1 'polypeptide(L)'
;MKTISIRDNYAKVLTALGELQPSVELALQRYIIEQITSKVAELREKDSSFQSKYGCDYPTFIRCVGKDEEFVIHMEKSINKMWETDQTEWEFCHKGTEDWIQTLRSILLSS
;
A
#
# COMPACT_ATOMS: atom_id res chain seq x y z
N MET A 1 26.14 -4.51 -1.07
CA MET A 1 25.70 -5.35 -2.22
C MET A 1 25.32 -6.73 -1.72
N LYS A 2 24.28 -7.34 -2.29
CA LYS A 2 23.94 -8.76 -2.16
C LYS A 2 24.14 -9.43 -3.51
N THR A 3 24.61 -10.67 -3.53
CA THR A 3 24.76 -11.46 -4.76
C THR A 3 23.45 -12.18 -5.08
N ILE A 4 23.06 -12.17 -6.35
CA ILE A 4 21.92 -12.92 -6.87
C ILE A 4 22.37 -13.78 -8.05
N SER A 5 21.79 -14.97 -8.18
CA SER A 5 22.01 -15.83 -9.34
C SER A 5 21.00 -15.49 -10.44
N ILE A 6 21.49 -15.31 -11.66
CA ILE A 6 20.66 -15.09 -12.86
C ILE A 6 20.98 -16.17 -13.89
N ARG A 7 20.03 -16.46 -14.77
CA ARG A 7 20.24 -17.42 -15.86
C ARG A 7 21.24 -16.86 -16.87
N ASP A 8 22.12 -17.72 -17.37
CA ASP A 8 23.16 -17.33 -18.34
C ASP A 8 22.59 -16.71 -19.62
N ASN A 9 21.43 -17.17 -20.07
CA ASN A 9 20.78 -16.60 -21.25
C ASN A 9 20.32 -15.15 -21.00
N TYR A 10 19.87 -14.81 -19.80
CA TYR A 10 19.52 -13.44 -19.43
C TYR A 10 20.76 -12.58 -19.30
N ALA A 11 21.81 -13.09 -18.64
CA ALA A 11 23.09 -12.40 -18.52
C ALA A 11 23.67 -12.05 -19.91
N LYS A 12 23.69 -13.01 -20.84
CA LYS A 12 24.18 -12.80 -22.21
C LYS A 12 23.40 -11.71 -22.94
N VAL A 13 22.07 -11.74 -22.87
CA VAL A 13 21.22 -10.74 -23.53
C VAL A 13 21.42 -9.36 -22.90
N LEU A 14 21.43 -9.25 -21.57
CA LEU A 14 21.63 -7.97 -20.89
C LEU A 14 23.03 -7.40 -21.17
N THR A 15 24.07 -8.22 -21.16
CA THR A 15 25.43 -7.79 -21.52
C THR A 15 25.55 -7.36 -22.97
N ALA A 16 24.78 -7.95 -23.89
CA ALA A 16 24.74 -7.53 -25.29
C ALA A 16 24.03 -6.18 -25.48
N LEU A 17 23.11 -5.82 -24.57
CA LEU A 17 22.35 -4.57 -24.61
C LEU A 17 23.01 -3.44 -23.81
N GLY A 18 23.96 -3.74 -22.93
CA GLY A 18 24.67 -2.77 -22.11
C GLY A 18 25.40 -3.42 -20.94
N GLU A 19 25.67 -2.64 -19.90
CA GLU A 19 26.28 -3.18 -18.68
C GLU A 19 25.26 -4.00 -17.87
N LEU A 20 25.65 -5.21 -17.46
CA LEU A 20 24.77 -6.14 -16.75
C LEU A 20 24.23 -5.55 -15.45
N GLN A 21 25.11 -4.96 -14.62
CA GLN A 21 24.73 -4.47 -13.30
C GLN A 21 23.73 -3.29 -13.37
N PRO A 22 23.97 -2.20 -14.12
CA PRO A 22 22.98 -1.13 -14.29
C PRO A 22 21.67 -1.61 -14.92
N SER A 23 21.73 -2.56 -15.86
CA SER A 23 20.53 -3.12 -16.49
C SER A 23 19.66 -3.89 -15.50
N VAL A 24 20.29 -4.67 -14.60
CA VAL A 24 19.60 -5.39 -13.53
C VAL A 24 19.02 -4.42 -12.50
N GLU A 25 19.79 -3.40 -12.09
CA GLU A 25 19.32 -2.38 -11.13
C GLU A 25 18.10 -1.63 -11.66
N LEU A 26 18.13 -1.19 -12.93
CA LEU A 26 17.00 -0.53 -13.57
C LEU A 26 15.76 -1.45 -13.66
N ALA A 27 15.96 -2.73 -14.01
CA ALA A 27 14.86 -3.70 -14.07
C ALA A 27 14.23 -3.92 -12.69
N LEU A 28 15.06 -4.04 -11.64
CA LEU A 28 14.59 -4.16 -10.26
C LEU A 28 13.85 -2.91 -9.81
N GLN A 29 14.37 -1.72 -10.10
CA GLN A 29 13.71 -0.47 -9.75
C GLN A 29 12.31 -0.38 -10.37
N ARG A 30 12.19 -0.67 -11.67
CA ARG A 30 10.89 -0.69 -12.37
C ARG A 30 9.92 -1.68 -11.75
N TYR A 31 10.40 -2.90 -11.48
CA TYR A 31 9.59 -3.92 -10.83
C TYR A 31 9.13 -3.49 -9.44
N ILE A 32 10.01 -2.92 -8.61
CA ILE A 32 9.66 -2.44 -7.27
C ILE A 32 8.62 -1.32 -7.36
N ILE A 33 8.77 -0.35 -8.27
CA ILE A 33 7.79 0.72 -8.49
C ILE A 33 6.42 0.14 -8.86
N GLU A 34 6.38 -0.84 -9.76
CA GLU A 34 5.15 -1.53 -10.15
C GLU A 34 4.48 -2.23 -8.97
N GLN A 35 5.25 -2.99 -8.18
CA GLN A 35 4.74 -3.71 -7.02
C GLN A 35 4.19 -2.75 -5.95
N ILE A 36 4.90 -1.65 -5.66
CA ILE A 36 4.43 -0.66 -4.69
C ILE A 36 3.16 0.03 -5.19
N THR A 37 3.11 0.39 -6.47
CA THR A 37 1.94 1.03 -7.06
C THR A 37 0.72 0.11 -7.00
N SER A 38 0.90 -1.17 -7.33
CA SER A 38 -0.16 -2.18 -7.19
C SER A 38 -0.61 -2.33 -5.75
N LYS A 39 0.31 -2.33 -4.78
CA LYS A 39 -0.03 -2.45 -3.36
C LYS A 39 -0.80 -1.24 -2.84
N VAL A 40 -0.38 -0.04 -3.23
CA VAL A 40 -1.09 1.21 -2.91
C VAL A 40 -2.51 1.20 -3.49
N ALA A 41 -2.69 0.71 -4.72
CA ALA A 41 -4.00 0.59 -5.34
C ALA A 41 -4.91 -0.37 -4.54
N GLU A 42 -4.41 -1.55 -4.16
CA GLU A 42 -5.15 -2.53 -3.34
C GLU A 42 -5.61 -1.92 -1.99
N LEU A 43 -4.70 -1.24 -1.29
CA LEU A 43 -5.01 -0.65 0.02
C LEU A 43 -6.02 0.50 -0.10
N ARG A 44 -5.92 1.32 -1.15
CA ARG A 44 -6.87 2.40 -1.43
C ARG A 44 -8.26 1.89 -1.79
N GLU A 45 -8.34 0.79 -2.54
CA GLU A 45 -9.61 0.15 -2.85
C GLU A 45 -10.31 -0.33 -1.57
N LYS A 46 -9.55 -1.00 -0.68
CA LYS A 46 -10.06 -1.41 0.64
C LYS A 46 -10.48 -0.21 1.50
N ASP A 47 -9.64 0.82 1.59
CA ASP A 47 -9.96 2.06 2.30
C ASP A 47 -11.27 2.68 1.78
N SER A 48 -11.42 2.77 0.45
CA SER A 48 -12.64 3.29 -0.19
C SER A 48 -13.88 2.43 0.07
N SER A 49 -13.70 1.11 0.22
CA SER A 49 -14.80 0.20 0.58
C SER A 49 -15.31 0.46 1.99
N PHE A 50 -14.41 0.73 2.95
CA PHE A 50 -14.79 1.13 4.30
C PHE A 50 -15.40 2.53 4.31
N GLN A 51 -14.85 3.48 3.55
CA GLN A 51 -15.45 4.82 3.41
C GLN A 51 -16.90 4.73 2.93
N SER A 52 -17.16 3.88 1.94
CA SER A 52 -18.50 3.65 1.41
C SER A 52 -19.41 2.97 2.44
N LYS A 53 -18.87 2.02 3.22
CA LYS A 53 -19.60 1.31 4.28
C LYS A 53 -20.02 2.22 5.42
N TYR A 54 -19.15 3.13 5.85
CA TYR A 54 -19.35 4.01 7.01
C TYR A 54 -19.77 5.43 6.64
N GLY A 55 -19.86 5.75 5.35
CA GLY A 55 -20.33 7.04 4.84
C GLY A 55 -19.40 8.22 5.12
N CYS A 56 -18.15 7.97 5.52
CA CYS A 56 -17.18 9.01 5.88
C CYS A 56 -15.74 8.56 5.65
N ASP A 57 -14.80 9.50 5.65
CA ASP A 57 -13.37 9.18 5.59
C ASP A 57 -12.84 8.61 6.93
N TYR A 58 -11.69 7.92 6.87
CA TYR A 58 -11.08 7.30 8.05
C TYR A 58 -10.78 8.30 9.19
N PRO A 59 -10.21 9.49 8.93
CA PRO A 59 -9.98 10.47 10.00
C PRO A 59 -11.28 10.93 10.68
N THR A 60 -12.35 11.12 9.91
CA THR A 60 -13.67 11.48 10.45
C THR A 60 -14.25 10.33 11.26
N PHE A 61 -14.16 9.09 10.76
CA PHE A 61 -14.60 7.89 11.45
C PHE A 61 -13.95 7.76 12.84
N ILE A 62 -12.62 7.82 12.92
CA ILE A 62 -11.88 7.72 14.19
C ILE A 62 -12.24 8.85 15.15
N ARG A 63 -12.43 10.07 14.63
CA ARG A 63 -12.86 11.22 15.45
C ARG A 63 -14.24 11.00 16.05
N CYS A 64 -15.19 10.47 15.27
CA CYS A 64 -16.56 10.21 15.72
C CYS A 64 -16.58 9.08 16.75
N VAL A 65 -15.91 7.95 16.49
CA VAL A 65 -15.78 6.84 17.45
C VAL A 65 -15.21 7.31 18.79
N GLY A 66 -14.19 8.19 18.78
CA GLY A 66 -13.54 8.66 20.00
C GLY A 66 -14.29 9.75 20.78
N LYS A 67 -15.37 10.34 20.24
CA LYS A 67 -16.02 11.53 20.82
C LYS A 67 -17.55 11.49 20.85
N ASP A 68 -18.17 10.61 20.09
CA ASP A 68 -19.61 10.57 19.89
C ASP A 68 -20.13 9.17 20.22
N GLU A 69 -20.64 9.02 21.44
CA GLU A 69 -21.21 7.76 21.92
C GLU A 69 -22.49 7.38 21.15
N GLU A 70 -23.29 8.36 20.71
CA GLU A 70 -24.49 8.11 19.91
C GLU A 70 -24.11 7.55 18.53
N PHE A 71 -23.04 8.05 17.92
CA PHE A 71 -22.48 7.50 16.69
C PHE A 71 -22.09 6.03 16.84
N VAL A 72 -21.38 5.68 17.93
CA VAL A 72 -20.97 4.28 18.19
C VAL A 72 -22.19 3.39 18.39
N ILE A 73 -23.16 3.81 19.21
CA ILE A 73 -24.40 3.06 19.44
C ILE A 73 -25.19 2.87 18.14
N HIS A 74 -25.27 3.90 17.30
CA HIS A 74 -25.94 3.81 16.00
C HIS A 74 -25.22 2.84 15.07
N MET A 75 -23.90 2.96 14.96
CA MET A 75 -23.06 2.12 14.11
C MET A 75 -23.17 0.63 14.50
N GLU A 76 -23.08 0.31 15.80
CA GLU A 76 -23.23 -1.05 16.30
C GLU A 76 -24.60 -1.66 16.00
N LYS A 77 -25.66 -0.84 16.09
CA LYS A 77 -27.03 -1.29 15.90
C LYS A 77 -27.42 -1.40 14.43
N SER A 78 -26.91 -0.52 13.57
CA SER A 78 -27.46 -0.32 12.21
C SER A 78 -26.49 -0.64 11.07
N ILE A 79 -25.18 -0.62 11.31
CA ILE A 79 -24.17 -0.79 10.25
C ILE A 79 -23.43 -2.11 10.44
N ASN A 80 -22.66 -2.25 11.52
CA ASN A 80 -21.86 -3.44 11.77
C ASN A 80 -21.55 -3.59 13.26
N LYS A 81 -21.90 -4.74 13.85
CA LYS A 81 -21.52 -5.10 15.22
C LYS A 81 -20.03 -5.41 15.38
N MET A 82 -19.34 -5.70 14.29
CA MET A 82 -17.89 -5.98 14.25
C MET A 82 -17.10 -4.77 13.73
N TRP A 83 -17.60 -3.56 13.97
CA TRP A 83 -16.98 -2.33 13.47
C TRP A 83 -15.54 -2.11 13.99
N GLU A 84 -15.18 -2.63 15.16
CA GLU A 84 -13.82 -2.55 15.69
C GLU A 84 -12.81 -3.38 14.87
N THR A 85 -13.27 -4.50 14.30
CA THR A 85 -12.46 -5.31 13.38
C THR A 85 -12.24 -4.54 12.08
N ASP A 86 -13.32 -3.96 11.54
CA ASP A 86 -13.22 -3.11 10.36
C ASP A 86 -12.33 -1.89 10.62
N GLN A 87 -12.42 -1.25 11.80
CA GLN A 87 -11.54 -0.14 12.19
C GLN A 87 -10.07 -0.56 12.11
N THR A 88 -9.74 -1.73 12.66
CA THR A 88 -8.36 -2.24 12.67
C THR A 88 -7.84 -2.48 11.25
N GLU A 89 -8.66 -3.10 10.39
CA GLU A 89 -8.29 -3.34 9.00
C GLU A 89 -8.23 -2.04 8.18
N TRP A 90 -9.13 -1.10 8.45
CA TRP A 90 -9.15 0.20 7.80
C TRP A 90 -7.93 1.03 8.21
N GLU A 91 -7.55 1.03 9.48
CA GLU A 91 -6.32 1.66 9.98
C GLU A 91 -5.09 1.11 9.25
N PHE A 92 -5.01 -0.22 9.10
CA PHE A 92 -3.95 -0.87 8.36
C PHE A 92 -3.91 -0.41 6.89
N CYS A 93 -5.07 -0.31 6.23
CA CYS A 93 -5.13 0.15 4.84
C CYS A 93 -4.73 1.63 4.69
N HIS A 94 -5.23 2.48 5.59
CA HIS A 94 -5.00 3.91 5.57
C HIS A 94 -3.51 4.23 5.80
N LYS A 95 -2.95 3.75 6.92
CA LYS A 95 -1.54 3.95 7.27
C LYS A 95 -0.61 3.23 6.29
N GLY A 96 -0.96 2.01 5.89
CA GLY A 96 -0.19 1.25 4.91
C GLY A 96 -0.07 1.97 3.57
N THR A 97 -1.11 2.68 3.14
CA THR A 97 -1.05 3.52 1.93
C THR A 97 -0.01 4.63 2.07
N GLU A 98 0.04 5.32 3.22
CA GLU A 98 1.02 6.36 3.49
C GLU A 98 2.45 5.80 3.50
N ASP A 99 2.67 4.70 4.20
CA ASP A 99 3.98 4.04 4.32
C ASP A 99 4.53 3.60 2.96
N TRP A 100 3.69 2.99 2.12
CA TRP A 100 4.09 2.58 0.77
C TRP A 100 4.35 3.77 -0.15
N ILE A 101 3.61 4.87 -0.01
CA ILE A 101 3.87 6.11 -0.76
C ILE A 101 5.21 6.71 -0.33
N GLN A 102 5.54 6.71 0.96
CA GLN A 102 6.86 7.19 1.41
C GLN A 102 7.99 6.28 0.92
N THR A 103 7.77 4.97 0.91
CA THR A 103 8.71 3.99 0.35
C THR A 103 8.97 4.26 -1.14
N LEU A 104 7.90 4.49 -1.92
CA LEU A 104 8.01 4.85 -3.34
C LEU A 104 8.81 6.14 -3.53
N ARG A 105 8.51 7.19 -2.74
CA ARG A 105 9.25 8.45 -2.77
C ARG A 105 10.73 8.25 -2.47
N SER A 106 11.06 7.42 -1.48
CA SER A 106 12.45 7.11 -1.15
C SER A 106 13.16 6.45 -2.33
N ILE A 107 12.53 5.50 -3.02
CA ILE A 107 13.11 4.84 -4.21
C ILE A 107 13.31 5.81 -5.37
N LEU A 108 12.37 6.74 -5.59
CA LEU A 108 12.45 7.72 -6.66
C LEU A 108 13.48 8.84 -6.38
N LEU A 109 13.67 9.23 -5.11
CA LEU A 109 14.60 10.26 -4.69
C LEU A 109 16.03 9.74 -4.43
N SER A 110 16.17 8.43 -4.21
CA SER A 110 17.48 7.76 -4.07
C SER A 110 18.07 7.31 -5.41
N SER A 111 17.41 7.66 -6.53
CA SER A 111 17.76 7.22 -7.89
C SER A 111 18.41 8.32 -8.72
#